data_AF-A0A9X5BGW4-F1
#
_entry.id   AF-A0A9X5BGW4-F1
#
_cell.length_a   1.000
_cell.length_b   1.000
_cell.length_c   1.000
_cell.angle_alpha   90.00
_cell.angle_beta   90.00
_cell.angle_gamma   90.00
#
_symmetry.space_group_name_H-M   'P 1'
#
loop_
_entity.id
_entity.type
_entity.pdbx_description
1 polymer ?
#
loop_
_entity_poly.entity_id
_entity_poly.type
_entity_poly.pdbx_seq_one_letter_code
_entity_poly.pdbx_strand_id
1 'polypeptide(L)'
;MGDWSIQLKTAGLNGWIVSIEENLTMVKDFLDILEQEEKALKRVFDSEARLQWEKVFQDGIAEIREKMIEMEKITLSVEELAQTLTELEKSMVSEAEGFR
;
A
#
# COMPACT_ATOMS: atom_id res chain seq x y z
N MET A 1 -5.76 26.53 22.70
CA MET A 1 -5.39 25.71 21.53
C MET A 1 -5.66 24.28 21.92
N GLY A 2 -6.84 23.79 21.54
CA GLY A 2 -7.45 22.59 22.10
C GLY A 2 -6.83 21.32 21.56
N ASP A 3 -6.64 20.38 22.47
CA ASP A 3 -6.23 18.99 22.30
C ASP A 3 -7.04 18.30 21.18
N TRP A 4 -6.36 17.83 20.13
CA TRP A 4 -7.02 17.08 19.05
C TRP A 4 -7.17 15.63 19.52
N SER A 5 -8.40 15.14 19.67
CA SER A 5 -8.68 13.78 20.12
C SER A 5 -8.04 12.71 19.22
N ILE A 6 -7.75 11.54 19.79
CA ILE A 6 -7.13 10.43 19.06
C ILE A 6 -8.08 9.95 17.93
N GLN A 7 -9.40 10.13 18.08
CA GLN A 7 -10.42 9.89 17.05
C GLN A 7 -10.20 10.71 15.77
N LEU A 8 -9.78 11.98 15.88
CA LEU A 8 -9.52 12.82 14.71
C LEU A 8 -8.26 12.38 13.96
N LYS A 9 -7.24 11.92 14.70
CA LYS A 9 -5.99 11.42 14.11
C LYS A 9 -6.19 10.06 13.44
N THR A 10 -6.98 9.16 14.04
CA THR A 10 -7.32 7.86 13.46
C THR A 10 -8.20 7.99 12.22
N ALA A 11 -9.14 8.95 12.18
CA ALA A 11 -9.90 9.24 10.97
C ALA A 11 -9.01 9.72 9.79
N GLY A 12 -8.04 10.60 10.07
CA GLY A 12 -7.07 11.03 9.07
C GLY A 12 -6.15 9.89 8.60
N LEU A 13 -5.74 9.02 9.52
CA LEU A 13 -4.93 7.84 9.21
C LEU A 13 -5.69 6.84 8.32
N ASN A 14 -6.96 6.59 8.62
CA ASN A 14 -7.81 5.70 7.82
C ASN A 14 -8.02 6.24 6.40
N GLY A 15 -8.21 7.54 6.23
CA GLY A 15 -8.28 8.14 4.89
C GLY A 15 -6.99 7.99 4.09
N TRP A 16 -5.84 8.05 4.77
CA TRP A 16 -4.53 7.84 4.15
C TRP A 16 -4.31 6.38 3.75
N ILE A 17 -4.70 5.43 4.60
CA ILE A 17 -4.69 3.98 4.32
C ILE A 17 -5.49 3.68 3.04
N VAL A 18 -6.75 4.12 2.97
CA VAL A 18 -7.60 3.89 1.79
C VAL A 18 -6.96 4.45 0.51
N SER A 19 -6.38 5.65 0.60
CA SER A 19 -5.68 6.26 -0.55
C SER A 19 -4.47 5.43 -1.00
N ILE A 20 -3.74 4.79 -0.07
CA ILE A 20 -2.61 3.93 -0.42
C ILE A 20 -3.08 2.64 -1.06
N GLU A 21 -4.14 2.01 -0.54
CA GLU A 21 -4.70 0.79 -1.11
C GLU A 21 -5.20 1.00 -2.55
N GLU A 22 -5.86 2.13 -2.82
CA GLU A 22 -6.27 2.53 -4.16
C GLU A 22 -5.06 2.71 -5.08
N ASN A 23 -4.04 3.42 -4.64
CA ASN A 23 -2.82 3.63 -5.42
C ASN A 23 -2.07 2.31 -5.69
N LEU A 24 -1.96 1.42 -4.70
CA LEU A 24 -1.36 0.10 -4.87
C LEU A 24 -2.13 -0.74 -5.89
N THR A 25 -3.47 -0.68 -5.86
CA THR A 25 -4.32 -1.35 -6.84
C THR A 25 -4.06 -0.83 -8.25
N MET A 26 -3.99 0.50 -8.43
CA MET A 26 -3.65 1.09 -9.73
C MET A 26 -2.27 0.64 -10.22
N VAL A 27 -1.27 0.57 -9.34
CA VAL A 27 0.08 0.09 -9.73
C VAL A 27 0.03 -1.38 -10.17
N LYS A 28 -0.76 -2.24 -9.52
CA LYS A 28 -0.94 -3.64 -9.95
C LYS A 28 -1.54 -3.70 -11.35
N ASP A 29 -2.58 -2.91 -11.62
CA ASP A 29 -3.22 -2.86 -12.92
C ASP A 29 -2.23 -2.43 -14.03
N PHE A 30 -1.40 -1.42 -13.75
CA PHE A 30 -0.36 -0.99 -14.70
C PHE A 30 0.71 -2.06 -14.93
N LEU A 31 1.14 -2.78 -13.89
CA LEU A 31 2.10 -3.88 -14.04
C LEU A 31 1.52 -5.01 -14.90
N ASP A 32 0.24 -5.34 -14.71
CA ASP A 32 -0.42 -6.37 -15.52
C ASP A 32 -0.49 -5.98 -17.00
N ILE A 33 -0.76 -4.70 -17.30
CA ILE A 33 -0.70 -4.15 -18.66
C ILE A 33 0.71 -4.29 -19.24
N LEU A 34 1.73 -3.86 -18.49
CA LEU A 34 3.13 -3.93 -18.90
C LEU A 34 3.58 -5.36 -19.21
N GLU A 35 3.16 -6.34 -18.41
CA GLU A 35 3.44 -7.75 -18.68
C GLU A 35 2.70 -8.29 -19.91
N GLN A 36 1.48 -7.81 -20.19
CA GLN A 36 0.77 -8.16 -21.41
C GLN A 36 1.44 -7.57 -22.66
N GLU A 37 1.89 -6.32 -22.59
CA GLU A 37 2.60 -5.66 -23.68
C GLU A 37 3.96 -6.32 -23.95
N GLU A 38 4.70 -6.72 -22.92
CA GLU A 38 5.94 -7.49 -23.06
C GLU A 38 5.71 -8.82 -23.79
N LYS A 39 4.65 -9.54 -23.41
CA LYS A 39 4.24 -10.79 -24.09
C LYS A 39 3.84 -10.55 -25.53
N ALA A 40 3.24 -9.42 -25.86
CA ALA A 40 2.91 -9.05 -27.22
C ALA A 40 4.18 -8.74 -28.03
N LEU A 41 5.14 -8.00 -27.46
CA LEU A 41 6.40 -7.64 -28.12
C LEU A 41 7.22 -8.88 -28.50
N LYS A 42 7.24 -9.90 -27.63
CA LYS A 42 7.86 -11.21 -27.90
C LYS A 42 7.37 -11.88 -29.19
N ARG A 43 6.14 -11.60 -29.62
CA ARG A 43 5.55 -12.22 -30.82
C ARG A 43 6.01 -11.58 -32.11
N VAL A 44 6.59 -10.37 -32.06
CA VAL A 44 6.89 -9.54 -33.23
C VAL A 44 8.38 -9.27 -33.39
N PHE A 45 9.13 -9.33 -32.30
CA PHE A 45 10.57 -9.14 -32.30
C PHE A 45 11.24 -10.40 -31.79
N ASP A 46 12.18 -10.98 -32.53
CA ASP A 46 12.96 -12.13 -32.05
C ASP A 46 14.44 -11.92 -32.39
N SER A 47 15.20 -11.48 -31.38
CA SER A 47 16.62 -11.18 -31.49
C SER A 47 17.32 -11.31 -30.15
N GLU A 48 18.64 -11.43 -30.16
CA GLU A 48 19.45 -11.45 -28.93
C GLU A 48 19.29 -10.16 -28.11
N ALA A 49 19.16 -9.01 -28.79
CA ALA A 49 18.91 -7.72 -28.15
C ALA A 49 17.56 -7.71 -27.39
N ARG A 50 16.55 -8.44 -27.90
CA ARG A 50 15.28 -8.62 -27.17
C ARG A 50 15.50 -9.37 -25.87
N LEU A 51 16.26 -10.45 -25.88
CA LEU A 51 16.46 -11.30 -24.69
C LEU A 51 17.14 -10.51 -23.56
N GLN A 52 18.12 -9.67 -23.90
CA GLN A 52 18.76 -8.78 -22.93
C GLN A 52 17.80 -7.74 -22.38
N TRP A 53 17.01 -7.10 -23.25
CA TRP A 53 15.98 -6.14 -22.82
C TRP A 53 14.92 -6.79 -21.94
N GLU A 54 14.43 -7.97 -22.32
CA GLU A 54 13.41 -8.73 -21.59
C GLU A 54 13.87 -9.04 -20.17
N LYS A 55 15.12 -9.47 -20.02
CA LYS A 55 15.68 -9.76 -18.70
C LYS A 55 15.69 -8.51 -17.82
N VAL A 56 16.21 -7.39 -18.31
CA VAL A 56 16.26 -6.12 -17.56
C VAL A 56 14.86 -5.64 -17.22
N PHE A 57 13.91 -5.79 -18.14
CA PHE A 57 12.52 -5.43 -17.92
C PHE A 57 11.88 -6.27 -16.81
N GLN A 58 12.05 -7.60 -16.86
CA GLN A 58 11.53 -8.52 -15.84
C GLN A 58 12.16 -8.29 -14.47
N ASP A 59 13.46 -8.01 -14.41
CA ASP A 59 14.17 -7.63 -13.18
C ASP A 59 13.55 -6.36 -12.56
N GLY A 60 13.23 -5.35 -13.39
CA GLY A 60 12.55 -4.13 -12.93
C GLY A 60 11.13 -4.36 -12.43
N ILE A 61 10.34 -5.21 -13.11
CA ILE A 61 8.99 -5.60 -12.66
C ILE A 61 9.07 -6.34 -11.30
N ALA A 62 10.07 -7.19 -11.12
CA ALA A 62 10.28 -7.91 -9.87
C ALA A 62 10.61 -6.96 -8.71
N GLU A 63 11.47 -5.96 -8.94
CA GLU A 63 11.80 -4.93 -7.94
C GLU A 63 10.56 -4.12 -7.54
N ILE A 64 9.73 -3.70 -8.50
CA ILE A 64 8.49 -2.98 -8.20
C ILE A 64 7.55 -3.86 -7.35
N ARG A 65 7.39 -5.13 -7.70
CA ARG A 65 6.56 -6.08 -6.92
C ARG A 65 7.05 -6.24 -5.49
N GLU A 66 8.36 -6.33 -5.28
CA GLU A 66 8.95 -6.39 -3.94
C GLU A 66 8.59 -5.13 -3.13
N LYS A 67 8.73 -3.94 -3.72
CA LYS A 67 8.36 -2.69 -3.06
C LYS A 67 6.87 -2.57 -2.76
N MET A 68 6.00 -3.09 -3.61
CA MET A 68 4.57 -3.13 -3.33
C MET A 68 4.26 -4.02 -2.13
N ILE A 69 4.89 -5.19 -2.03
CA ILE A 69 4.73 -6.08 -0.86
C ILE A 69 5.20 -5.40 0.42
N GLU A 70 6.32 -4.65 0.37
CA GLU A 70 6.78 -3.84 1.51
C GLU A 70 5.73 -2.78 1.90
N MET A 71 5.15 -2.07 0.93
CA MET A 71 4.11 -1.05 1.18
C MET A 71 2.83 -1.66 1.76
N GLU A 72 2.39 -2.82 1.28
CA GLU A 72 1.24 -3.54 1.83
C GLU A 72 1.45 -3.90 3.30
N LYS A 73 2.65 -4.40 3.66
CA LYS A 73 2.98 -4.71 5.06
C LYS A 73 2.96 -3.48 5.96
N ILE A 74 3.48 -2.35 5.47
CA ILE A 74 3.46 -1.08 6.21
C ILE A 74 2.01 -0.64 6.40
N THR A 75 1.18 -0.72 5.36
CA THR A 75 -0.24 -0.34 5.42
C THR A 75 -0.97 -1.15 6.48
N LEU A 76 -0.81 -2.48 6.50
CA LEU A 76 -1.38 -3.35 7.53
C LEU A 76 -0.91 -3.00 8.95
N SER A 77 0.39 -2.73 9.12
CA SER A 77 0.93 -2.34 10.44
C SER A 77 0.35 -1.00 10.93
N VAL A 78 0.09 -0.07 10.00
CA VAL A 78 -0.52 1.22 10.29
C VAL A 78 -2.00 1.07 10.67
N GLU A 79 -2.74 0.19 9.99
CA GLU A 79 -4.13 -0.17 10.35
C GLU A 79 -4.24 -0.75 11.76
N GLU A 80 -3.38 -1.73 12.09
CA GLU A 80 -3.35 -2.35 13.42
C GLU A 80 -3.06 -1.32 14.52
N LEU A 81 -2.14 -0.39 14.25
CA LEU A 81 -1.84 0.72 15.17
C LEU A 81 -3.04 1.67 15.31
N ALA A 82 -3.73 1.99 14.22
CA ALA A 82 -4.94 2.81 14.23
C ALA A 82 -6.02 2.22 15.13
N GLN A 83 -6.23 0.90 15.01
CA GLN A 83 -7.20 0.16 15.79
C GLN A 83 -6.82 0.18 17.28
N THR A 84 -5.56 -0.12 17.60
CA THR A 84 -5.04 -0.11 18.96
C THR A 84 -5.22 1.26 19.63
N LEU A 85 -4.92 2.35 18.91
CA LEU A 85 -5.11 3.71 19.40
C LEU A 85 -6.59 4.04 19.67
N THR A 86 -7.48 3.56 18.81
CA THR A 86 -8.93 3.74 18.97
C THR A 86 -9.45 3.00 20.21
N GLU A 87 -8.97 1.78 20.46
CA GLU A 87 -9.35 0.97 21.63
C GLU A 87 -8.81 1.56 22.94
N LEU A 88 -7.57 2.07 22.93
CA LEU A 88 -6.98 2.76 24.07
C LEU A 88 -7.79 4.01 24.45
N GLU A 89 -8.17 4.82 23.47
CA GLU A 89 -8.97 6.02 23.72
C GLU A 89 -10.34 5.68 24.33
N LYS A 90 -11.03 4.65 23.81
CA LYS A 90 -12.29 4.17 24.39
C LYS A 90 -12.12 3.77 25.86
N SER A 91 -11.04 3.08 26.18
CA SER A 91 -10.73 2.64 27.55
C SER A 91 -10.49 3.84 28.48
N MET A 92 -9.71 4.83 28.03
CA MET A 92 -9.44 6.06 28.79
C MET A 92 -10.69 6.91 29.03
N VAL A 93 -11.56 7.03 28.01
CA VAL A 93 -12.85 7.74 28.16
C VAL A 93 -13.74 7.02 29.16
N SER A 94 -13.85 5.69 29.07
CA SER A 94 -14.65 4.89 30.00
C SER A 94 -14.16 4.98 31.44
N GLU A 95 -12.84 5.00 31.67
CA GLU A 95 -12.29 5.21 33.01
C GLU A 95 -12.62 6.61 33.52
N ALA A 96 -12.40 7.65 32.71
CA ALA A 96 -12.69 9.03 33.09
C ALA A 96 -14.17 9.28 33.42
N GLU A 97 -15.09 8.60 32.73
CA GLU A 97 -16.54 8.66 33.00
C GLU A 97 -16.94 7.85 34.24
N GLY A 98 -16.26 6.74 34.54
CA GLY A 98 -16.51 5.92 35.73
C GLY A 98 -16.02 6.53 37.05
N PHE A 99 -15.12 7.52 37.00
CA PHE A 99 -14.66 8.29 38.16
C PHE A 99 -15.55 9.50 38.52
N ARG A 100 -16.70 9.65 37.85
CA ARG A 100 -17.64 10.77 38.02
C ARG A 100 -18.93 10.34 38.71
#